data_AF-A0A5E4B9G1-F1
#
_entry.id   AF-A0A5E4B9G1-F1
#
_cell.length_a   1.000
_cell.length_b   1.000
_cell.length_c   1.000
_cell.angle_alpha   90.00
_cell.angle_beta   90.00
_cell.angle_gamma   90.00
#
_symmetry.space_group_name_H-M   'P 1'
#
loop_
_entity.id
_entity.type
_entity.pdbx_description
1 polymer ?
#
loop_
_entity_poly.entity_id
_entity_poly.type
_entity_poly.pdbx_seq_one_letter_code
_entity_poly.pdbx_strand_id
1 'polypeptide(L)'
;MAAAVTLPSSSTASATAAAAALGEVEDEGLLASLFRDRFPEAQWRERPDVGRYLRELSGSGLERLRREPERLAEERAQLLQQTRDLAFANYKTFIRGAECTERIHRLFGDVEESLGRLLDRLPSFQQNCRNFVKEAEEISSNRRMNTLTLNRHTEILEILEIPQLMDTCVRNSYYEEALELAAYVRRLERKYSSIPVIKGIVNEVRQSMQLMLSQLIQQLRTNIQLPACLRVIGYLRRMDIFTEAELRVKFLQARDAWLRSILTTIPNDDPYFHITKTIEACRVHLFDIITQYRAIFSDEDPLLPTAMGEHAVNEGAIFHGWVLQKVSQFLQVLETDLYRGIGGRLDSLLGQCMYFGLSFSRVGADFRGQLAPVFQRVAINTFQKAIQEAVEKFQDEMNSYTLISAPAILGSSNIPAAVPATQPGTLQPPMVLLDFPPLACFLNNILVAFNDLRLCCPVALAQDVTGTLEDALVKVTKIILAFHRAEEAAFSSGEQELFVQFCTVFLEDLVPYLNRCLQVLFPPAQLAQTLGIPPTQLSKYGNLGHVDIILIQEPLAFILPKREVVFSLDDKELASKLTDSAPQPPAEEPILGSAAAACHAGGPEEMETVESPQGKLREGGA
;
A
#
# COMPACT_ATOMS: atom_id res chain seq x y z
N MET A 1 -88.50 18.96 -12.78
CA MET A 1 -89.51 17.88 -12.71
C MET A 1 -90.31 18.11 -11.44
N ALA A 2 -91.45 18.79 -11.52
CA ALA A 2 -92.78 18.19 -11.73
C ALA A 2 -93.08 17.14 -10.63
N ALA A 3 -94.12 17.25 -9.80
CA ALA A 3 -95.47 17.65 -10.13
C ALA A 3 -96.23 18.30 -8.96
N ALA A 4 -97.04 19.30 -9.31
CA ALA A 4 -98.14 19.84 -8.54
C ALA A 4 -99.37 18.91 -8.64
N VAL A 5 -100.20 18.86 -7.59
CA VAL A 5 -101.54 18.27 -7.65
C VAL A 5 -102.55 19.29 -7.16
N THR A 6 -103.40 19.65 -8.11
CA THR A 6 -104.53 20.59 -8.12
C THR A 6 -105.77 20.03 -7.43
N LEU A 7 -106.45 20.89 -6.67
CA LEU A 7 -107.83 20.74 -6.19
C LEU A 7 -108.83 21.03 -7.33
N PRO A 8 -109.99 20.34 -7.41
CA PRO A 8 -111.09 20.77 -8.25
C PRO A 8 -112.18 21.49 -7.44
N SER A 9 -112.57 22.65 -7.95
CA SER A 9 -113.83 23.34 -7.70
C SER A 9 -114.97 22.73 -8.52
N SER A 10 -116.15 22.57 -7.94
CA SER A 10 -117.40 22.48 -8.72
C SER A 10 -118.53 23.22 -8.02
N SER A 11 -118.90 24.36 -8.61
CA SER A 11 -120.12 25.12 -8.35
C SER A 11 -120.85 25.30 -9.68
N THR A 12 -122.01 24.68 -9.84
CA THR A 12 -122.97 25.03 -10.90
C THR A 12 -124.39 24.70 -10.44
N ALA A 13 -125.24 25.74 -10.44
CA ALA A 13 -126.68 25.80 -10.71
C ALA A 13 -127.30 26.87 -9.79
N SER A 14 -127.46 28.12 -10.27
CA SER A 14 -128.60 28.62 -11.07
C SER A 14 -129.42 29.56 -10.16
N ALA A 15 -129.24 30.88 -10.24
CA ALA A 15 -129.96 31.78 -11.15
C ALA A 15 -131.48 31.69 -10.99
N THR A 16 -132.07 32.67 -10.30
CA THR A 16 -133.35 33.35 -10.61
C THR A 16 -133.67 34.40 -9.55
N ALA A 17 -134.39 35.44 -9.96
CA ALA A 17 -135.08 36.45 -9.15
C ALA A 17 -134.33 37.76 -8.83
N ALA A 18 -133.95 38.48 -9.90
CA ALA A 18 -133.94 39.94 -9.90
C ALA A 18 -135.30 40.45 -10.42
N ALA A 19 -136.23 40.81 -9.51
CA ALA A 19 -137.41 41.65 -9.77
C ALA A 19 -138.29 41.79 -8.51
N ALA A 20 -138.03 42.76 -7.63
CA ALA A 20 -139.02 43.32 -6.66
C ALA A 20 -138.43 44.41 -5.73
N ALA A 21 -137.85 45.50 -6.26
CA ALA A 21 -137.10 46.48 -5.45
C ALA A 21 -137.65 47.94 -5.47
N LEU A 22 -138.97 48.16 -5.38
CA LEU A 22 -139.54 49.53 -5.42
C LEU A 22 -140.59 49.86 -4.33
N GLY A 23 -140.66 49.10 -3.23
CA GLY A 23 -141.63 49.36 -2.13
C GLY A 23 -141.08 49.39 -0.71
N GLU A 24 -139.79 49.10 -0.49
CA GLU A 24 -139.26 48.80 0.87
C GLU A 24 -138.86 50.03 1.72
N VAL A 25 -138.85 51.25 1.18
CA VAL A 25 -138.19 52.40 1.85
C VAL A 25 -139.08 53.10 2.90
N GLU A 26 -140.41 52.99 2.83
CA GLU A 26 -141.31 53.70 3.76
C GLU A 26 -141.58 52.94 5.08
N ASP A 27 -141.43 51.61 5.11
CA ASP A 27 -141.66 50.77 6.32
C ASP A 27 -140.46 50.77 7.31
N GLU A 28 -139.25 51.09 6.85
CA GLU A 28 -138.04 51.07 7.69
C GLU A 28 -138.02 52.20 8.74
N GLY A 29 -138.62 53.35 8.44
CA GLY A 29 -138.70 54.49 9.35
C GLY A 29 -139.58 54.21 10.58
N LEU A 30 -140.63 53.41 10.41
CA LEU A 30 -141.56 53.05 11.49
C LEU A 30 -140.91 52.06 12.47
N LEU A 31 -140.19 51.06 11.95
CA LEU A 31 -139.46 50.05 12.73
C LEU A 31 -138.34 50.63 13.58
N ALA A 32 -137.61 51.63 13.07
CA ALA A 32 -136.56 52.30 13.84
C ALA A 32 -137.12 53.12 15.02
N SER A 33 -138.36 53.61 14.92
CA SER A 33 -139.00 54.41 15.98
C SER A 33 -139.57 53.57 17.12
N LEU A 34 -140.11 52.37 16.83
CA LEU A 34 -140.77 51.49 17.81
C LEU A 34 -139.79 50.75 18.74
N PHE A 35 -138.55 50.50 18.30
CA PHE A 35 -137.58 49.65 19.02
C PHE A 35 -136.39 50.42 19.62
N ARG A 36 -136.43 51.75 19.62
CA ARG A 36 -135.36 52.66 20.08
C ARG A 36 -134.91 52.42 21.53
N ASP A 37 -135.83 52.01 22.41
CA ASP A 37 -135.58 51.90 23.85
C ASP A 37 -135.11 50.50 24.32
N ARG A 38 -135.02 49.49 23.43
CA ARG A 38 -134.68 48.10 23.80
C ARG A 38 -133.50 47.48 23.07
N PHE A 39 -133.00 48.12 22.02
CA PHE A 39 -131.80 47.71 21.30
C PHE A 39 -130.91 48.92 21.05
N PRO A 40 -129.73 49.03 21.68
CA PRO A 40 -128.75 50.05 21.34
C PRO A 40 -128.45 49.97 19.85
N GLU A 41 -128.56 51.12 19.18
CA GLU A 41 -128.52 51.31 17.74
C GLU A 41 -127.42 50.44 17.07
N ALA A 42 -127.81 49.67 16.05
CA ALA A 42 -126.97 48.95 15.05
C ALA A 42 -126.59 47.46 15.23
N GLN A 43 -126.94 46.73 16.30
CA GLN A 43 -126.64 45.28 16.35
C GLN A 43 -127.57 44.39 15.49
N TRP A 44 -128.78 44.87 15.18
CA TRP A 44 -129.75 44.13 14.36
C TRP A 44 -129.42 44.17 12.85
N ARG A 45 -128.49 45.03 12.42
CA ARG A 45 -128.01 45.09 11.02
C ARG A 45 -126.90 44.09 10.71
N GLU A 46 -126.08 43.70 11.69
CA GLU A 46 -124.95 42.78 11.49
C GLU A 46 -125.36 41.29 11.46
N ARG A 47 -126.59 40.97 11.89
CA ARG A 47 -127.15 39.62 11.81
C ARG A 47 -128.37 39.61 10.88
N PRO A 48 -128.23 39.13 9.62
CA PRO A 48 -129.33 39.14 8.64
C PRO A 48 -130.54 38.33 9.14
N ASP A 49 -130.29 37.33 9.98
CA ASP A 49 -131.28 36.45 10.61
C ASP A 49 -132.22 37.23 11.55
N VAL A 50 -131.69 38.21 12.28
CA VAL A 50 -132.46 39.04 13.22
C VAL A 50 -133.30 40.05 12.45
N GLY A 51 -132.74 40.68 11.41
CA GLY A 51 -133.46 41.62 10.55
C GLY A 51 -134.64 40.97 9.80
N ARG A 52 -134.48 39.73 9.33
CA ARG A 52 -135.53 38.98 8.64
C ARG A 52 -136.69 38.61 9.58
N TYR A 53 -136.36 38.21 10.81
CA TYR A 53 -137.35 37.86 11.82
C TYR A 53 -138.14 39.08 12.34
N LEU A 54 -137.48 40.24 12.50
CA LEU A 54 -138.16 41.49 12.87
C LEU A 54 -139.16 41.95 11.79
N ARG A 55 -138.85 41.72 10.51
CA ARG A 55 -139.72 42.03 9.37
C ARG A 55 -140.94 41.09 9.29
N GLU A 56 -140.77 39.81 9.66
CA GLU A 56 -141.89 38.86 9.83
C GLU A 56 -142.79 39.23 11.03
N LEU A 57 -142.21 39.80 12.08
CA LEU A 57 -142.94 40.31 13.24
C LEU A 57 -143.80 41.53 12.88
N SER A 58 -143.29 42.50 12.11
CA SER A 58 -144.06 43.70 11.73
C SER A 58 -145.19 43.44 10.73
N GLY A 59 -145.12 42.34 9.96
CA GLY A 59 -146.19 41.91 9.04
C GLY A 59 -147.24 40.99 9.65
N SER A 60 -147.13 40.64 10.94
CA SER A 60 -147.99 39.64 11.59
C SER A 60 -149.12 40.29 12.40
N GLY A 61 -150.36 39.79 12.26
CA GLY A 61 -151.53 40.28 13.02
C GLY A 61 -151.41 40.07 14.53
N LEU A 62 -152.15 40.87 15.31
CA LEU A 62 -152.07 40.98 16.78
C LEU A 62 -152.15 39.62 17.53
N GLU A 63 -152.94 38.68 17.03
CA GLU A 63 -153.06 37.31 17.60
C GLU A 63 -151.75 36.49 17.50
N ARG A 64 -150.99 36.68 16.41
CA ARG A 64 -149.73 35.94 16.18
C ARG A 64 -148.59 36.55 17.00
N LEU A 65 -148.56 37.88 17.12
CA LEU A 65 -147.58 38.59 17.95
C LEU A 65 -147.69 38.26 19.44
N ARG A 66 -148.90 37.95 19.92
CA ARG A 66 -149.15 37.62 21.32
C ARG A 66 -148.61 36.23 21.72
N ARG A 67 -148.48 35.29 20.77
CA ARG A 67 -147.98 33.92 20.98
C ARG A 67 -146.49 33.73 20.68
N GLU A 68 -145.84 34.66 19.98
CA GLU A 68 -144.40 34.58 19.67
C GLU A 68 -143.47 34.54 20.91
N PRO A 69 -143.72 35.26 22.03
CA PRO A 69 -142.86 35.15 23.22
C PRO A 69 -142.87 33.75 23.84
N GLU A 70 -144.04 33.12 23.87
CA GLU A 70 -144.22 31.76 24.40
C GLU A 70 -143.49 30.74 23.50
N ARG A 71 -143.63 30.88 22.18
CA ARG A 71 -142.93 30.04 21.19
C ARG A 71 -141.41 30.16 21.31
N LEU A 72 -140.86 31.38 21.43
CA LEU A 72 -139.41 31.58 21.59
C LEU A 72 -138.88 31.02 22.91
N ALA A 73 -139.68 31.11 23.98
CA ALA A 73 -139.32 30.51 25.27
C ALA A 73 -139.27 28.98 25.17
N GLU A 74 -140.23 28.35 24.48
CA GLU A 74 -140.25 26.91 24.22
C GLU A 74 -139.06 26.47 23.34
N GLU A 75 -138.73 27.22 22.28
CA GLU A 75 -137.62 26.90 21.38
C GLU A 75 -136.25 27.05 22.07
N ARG A 76 -136.08 28.08 22.92
CA ARG A 76 -134.87 28.24 23.75
C ARG A 76 -134.74 27.13 24.78
N ALA A 77 -135.85 26.73 25.41
CA ALA A 77 -135.86 25.61 26.34
C ALA A 77 -135.48 24.31 25.62
N GLN A 78 -136.00 24.08 24.41
CA GLN A 78 -135.62 22.96 23.56
C GLN A 78 -134.13 22.98 23.17
N LEU A 79 -133.58 24.12 22.75
CA LEU A 79 -132.15 24.21 22.39
C LEU A 79 -131.23 23.99 23.60
N LEU A 80 -131.59 24.51 24.77
CA LEU A 80 -130.84 24.25 26.00
C LEU A 80 -130.94 22.78 26.43
N GLN A 81 -132.11 22.17 26.27
CA GLN A 81 -132.31 20.74 26.50
C GLN A 81 -131.47 19.94 25.51
N GLN A 82 -131.51 20.25 24.21
CA GLN A 82 -130.70 19.61 23.16
C GLN A 82 -129.20 19.79 23.39
N THR A 83 -128.74 20.95 23.85
CA THR A 83 -127.32 21.18 24.13
C THR A 83 -126.87 20.43 25.38
N ARG A 84 -127.73 20.37 26.41
CA ARG A 84 -127.49 19.54 27.60
C ARG A 84 -127.50 18.07 27.24
N ASP A 85 -128.44 17.62 26.44
CA ASP A 85 -128.55 16.24 25.96
C ASP A 85 -127.38 15.90 25.03
N LEU A 86 -126.88 16.83 24.22
CA LEU A 86 -125.69 16.63 23.39
C LEU A 86 -124.41 16.57 24.25
N ALA A 87 -124.29 17.47 25.23
CA ALA A 87 -123.19 17.48 26.18
C ALA A 87 -123.20 16.24 27.07
N PHE A 88 -124.38 15.73 27.46
CA PHE A 88 -124.55 14.54 28.29
C PHE A 88 -124.48 13.23 27.46
N ALA A 89 -124.94 13.23 26.21
CA ALA A 89 -124.76 12.09 25.31
C ALA A 89 -123.29 11.92 24.91
N ASN A 90 -122.56 13.04 24.77
CA ASN A 90 -121.19 13.05 24.27
C ASN A 90 -120.13 13.49 25.30
N TYR A 91 -120.43 13.54 26.61
CA TYR A 91 -119.48 13.98 27.64
C TYR A 91 -118.20 13.12 27.62
N LYS A 92 -118.35 11.82 27.33
CA LYS A 92 -117.22 10.88 27.18
C LYS A 92 -116.28 11.29 26.04
N THR A 93 -116.81 11.87 24.97
CA THR A 93 -116.02 12.34 23.83
C THR A 93 -115.22 13.59 24.18
N PHE A 94 -115.79 14.49 24.99
CA PHE A 94 -115.08 15.67 25.48
C PHE A 94 -113.99 15.32 26.50
N ILE A 95 -114.27 14.43 27.45
CA ILE A 95 -113.26 13.93 28.41
C ILE A 95 -112.14 13.23 27.64
N ARG A 96 -112.47 12.33 26.71
CA ARG A 96 -111.47 11.68 25.86
C ARG A 96 -110.67 12.69 25.04
N GLY A 97 -111.30 13.73 24.52
CA GLY A 97 -110.61 14.80 23.80
C GLY A 97 -109.60 15.55 24.67
N ALA A 98 -109.98 15.90 25.91
CA ALA A 98 -109.10 16.54 26.88
C ALA A 98 -107.96 15.61 27.34
N GLU A 99 -108.27 14.36 27.69
CA GLU A 99 -107.28 13.33 28.06
C GLU A 99 -106.30 13.04 26.91
N CYS A 100 -106.78 12.95 25.67
CA CYS A 100 -105.93 12.82 24.50
C CYS A 100 -105.01 14.03 24.33
N THR A 101 -105.52 15.25 24.55
CA THR A 101 -104.72 16.48 24.42
C THR A 101 -103.64 16.59 25.50
N GLU A 102 -103.95 16.21 26.74
CA GLU A 102 -102.99 16.16 27.84
C GLU A 102 -101.92 15.07 27.59
N ARG A 103 -102.36 13.89 27.14
CA ARG A 103 -101.44 12.80 26.78
C ARG A 103 -100.50 13.20 25.65
N ILE A 104 -101.01 13.91 24.64
CA ILE A 104 -100.21 14.43 23.53
C ILE A 104 -99.16 15.43 24.04
N HIS A 105 -99.53 16.36 24.94
CA HIS A 105 -98.56 17.31 25.51
C HIS A 105 -97.45 16.60 26.29
N ARG A 106 -97.78 15.59 27.12
CA ARG A 106 -96.77 14.81 27.84
C ARG A 106 -95.84 14.06 26.88
N LEU A 107 -96.41 13.40 25.86
CA LEU A 107 -95.62 12.71 24.84
C LEU A 107 -94.69 13.66 24.07
N PHE A 108 -95.15 14.87 23.75
CA PHE A 108 -94.28 15.87 23.12
C PHE A 108 -93.16 16.34 24.05
N GLY A 109 -93.43 16.51 25.35
CA GLY A 109 -92.39 16.81 26.34
C GLY A 109 -91.35 15.68 26.46
N ASP A 110 -91.79 14.43 26.51
CA ASP A 110 -90.90 13.26 26.55
C ASP A 110 -90.04 13.15 25.28
N VAL A 111 -90.63 13.47 24.12
CA VAL A 111 -89.93 13.50 22.82
C VAL A 111 -88.91 14.64 22.79
N GLU A 112 -89.26 15.82 23.28
CA GLU A 112 -88.36 16.98 23.35
C GLU A 112 -87.17 16.71 24.25
N GLU A 113 -87.40 16.13 25.44
CA GLU A 113 -86.31 15.76 26.36
C GLU A 113 -85.41 14.68 25.74
N SER A 114 -86.00 13.66 25.10
CA SER A 114 -85.26 12.59 24.43
C SER A 114 -84.45 13.12 23.24
N LEU A 115 -85.00 14.08 22.49
CA LEU A 115 -84.33 14.73 21.38
C LEU A 115 -83.19 15.62 21.87
N GLY A 116 -83.38 16.36 22.97
CA GLY A 116 -82.32 17.15 23.60
C GLY A 116 -81.14 16.28 24.03
N ARG A 117 -81.41 15.17 24.73
CA ARG A 117 -80.35 14.22 25.12
C ARG A 117 -79.62 13.60 23.91
N LEU A 118 -80.32 13.36 22.81
CA LEU A 118 -79.71 12.86 21.58
C LEU A 118 -78.80 13.91 20.95
N LEU A 119 -79.27 15.16 20.83
CA LEU A 119 -78.51 16.26 20.26
C LEU A 119 -77.26 16.59 21.09
N ASP A 120 -77.32 16.48 22.42
CA ASP A 120 -76.16 16.70 23.28
C ASP A 120 -75.12 15.57 23.17
N ARG A 121 -75.56 14.31 23.03
CA ARG A 121 -74.65 13.15 22.98
C ARG A 121 -74.06 12.92 21.60
N LEU A 122 -74.75 13.28 20.52
CA LEU A 122 -74.34 13.00 19.14
C LEU A 122 -72.96 13.59 18.78
N PRO A 123 -72.60 14.85 19.16
CA PRO A 123 -71.27 15.39 18.89
C PRO A 123 -70.15 14.63 19.61
N SER A 124 -70.37 14.26 20.88
CA SER A 124 -69.40 13.47 21.65
C SER A 124 -69.18 12.08 21.04
N PHE A 125 -70.26 11.45 20.57
CA PHE A 125 -70.19 10.16 19.87
C PHE A 125 -69.45 10.31 18.54
N GLN A 126 -69.76 11.35 17.75
CA GLN A 126 -69.08 11.63 16.50
C GLN A 126 -67.57 11.87 16.71
N GLN A 127 -67.19 12.61 17.74
CA GLN A 127 -65.78 12.85 18.06
C GLN A 127 -65.07 11.56 18.47
N ASN A 128 -65.70 10.73 19.29
CA ASN A 128 -65.17 9.42 19.67
C ASN A 128 -65.02 8.49 18.45
N CYS A 129 -65.97 8.49 17.52
CA CYS A 129 -65.84 7.75 16.27
C CYS A 129 -64.68 8.26 15.42
N ARG A 130 -64.46 9.58 15.33
CA ARG A 130 -63.32 10.16 14.60
C ARG A 130 -61.99 9.78 15.24
N ASN A 131 -61.90 9.83 16.57
CA ASN A 131 -60.69 9.41 17.29
C ASN A 131 -60.44 7.92 17.10
N PHE A 132 -61.48 7.09 17.22
CA PHE A 132 -61.39 5.65 16.98
C PHE A 132 -60.88 5.33 15.57
N VAL A 133 -61.37 6.02 14.54
CA VAL A 133 -60.88 5.82 13.17
C VAL A 133 -59.40 6.19 13.06
N LYS A 134 -58.97 7.32 13.63
CA LYS A 134 -57.55 7.72 13.62
C LYS A 134 -56.66 6.70 14.35
N GLU A 135 -57.06 6.28 15.54
CA GLU A 135 -56.32 5.28 16.32
C GLU A 135 -56.30 3.93 15.60
N ALA A 136 -57.41 3.51 15.00
CA ALA A 136 -57.50 2.28 14.24
C ALA A 136 -56.60 2.32 12.98
N GLU A 137 -56.51 3.46 12.29
CA GLU A 137 -55.60 3.66 11.16
C GLU A 137 -54.13 3.58 11.58
N GLU A 138 -53.77 4.21 12.70
CA GLU A 138 -52.41 4.15 13.25
C GLU A 138 -52.05 2.72 13.70
N ILE A 139 -52.95 2.05 14.42
CA ILE A 139 -52.78 0.64 14.83
C ILE A 139 -52.67 -0.26 13.60
N SER A 140 -53.50 -0.03 12.58
CA SER A 140 -53.49 -0.79 11.32
C SER A 140 -52.17 -0.59 10.57
N SER A 141 -51.67 0.64 10.49
CA SER A 141 -50.37 0.98 9.90
C SER A 141 -49.23 0.29 10.66
N ASN A 142 -49.19 0.43 11.98
CA ASN A 142 -48.17 -0.19 12.83
C ASN A 142 -48.22 -1.72 12.74
N ARG A 143 -49.41 -2.32 12.74
CA ARG A 143 -49.59 -3.75 12.55
C ARG A 143 -49.13 -4.19 11.18
N ARG A 144 -49.42 -3.42 10.12
CA ARG A 144 -48.94 -3.70 8.76
C ARG A 144 -47.41 -3.67 8.70
N MET A 145 -46.78 -2.65 9.28
CA MET A 145 -45.33 -2.54 9.36
C MET A 145 -44.72 -3.71 10.14
N ASN A 146 -45.24 -4.03 11.32
CA ASN A 146 -44.79 -5.16 12.13
C ASN A 146 -44.96 -6.50 11.41
N THR A 147 -46.07 -6.71 10.72
CA THR A 147 -46.31 -7.93 9.94
C THR A 147 -45.34 -8.02 8.77
N LEU A 148 -45.04 -6.92 8.09
CA LEU A 148 -44.05 -6.90 7.01
C LEU A 148 -42.64 -7.21 7.52
N THR A 149 -42.23 -6.60 8.64
CA THR A 149 -40.94 -6.90 9.29
C THR A 149 -40.88 -8.34 9.73
N LEU A 150 -41.93 -8.88 10.35
CA LEU A 150 -42.01 -10.28 10.75
C LEU A 150 -41.91 -11.21 9.54
N ASN A 151 -42.54 -10.88 8.42
CA ASN A 151 -42.48 -11.72 7.21
C ASN A 151 -41.08 -11.71 6.55
N ARG A 152 -40.30 -10.63 6.72
CA ARG A 152 -38.96 -10.47 6.13
C ARG A 152 -37.83 -10.55 7.16
N HIS A 153 -38.12 -10.96 8.39
CA HIS A 153 -37.15 -10.89 9.49
C HIS A 153 -35.90 -11.74 9.22
N THR A 154 -36.05 -12.90 8.55
CA THR A 154 -34.94 -13.78 8.19
C THR A 154 -33.97 -13.10 7.22
N GLU A 155 -34.50 -12.48 6.16
CA GLU A 155 -33.69 -11.75 5.17
C GLU A 155 -32.99 -10.53 5.79
N ILE A 156 -33.65 -9.85 6.75
CA ILE A 156 -33.04 -8.74 7.50
C ILE A 156 -31.91 -9.26 8.38
N LEU A 157 -32.13 -10.39 9.06
CA LEU A 157 -31.16 -11.01 9.94
C LEU A 157 -29.92 -11.47 9.17
N GLU A 158 -30.08 -12.07 7.98
CA GLU A 158 -28.96 -12.42 7.11
C GLU A 158 -28.05 -11.21 6.79
N ILE A 159 -28.64 -10.03 6.56
CA ILE A 159 -27.88 -8.79 6.31
C ILE A 159 -27.16 -8.33 7.58
N LEU A 160 -27.80 -8.44 8.74
CA LEU A 160 -27.22 -8.08 10.03
C LEU A 160 -26.12 -9.03 10.49
N GLU A 161 -26.11 -10.28 10.01
CA GLU A 161 -25.07 -11.28 10.31
C GLU A 161 -23.81 -11.14 9.45
N ILE A 162 -23.85 -10.36 8.35
CA ILE A 162 -22.71 -10.18 7.44
C ILE A 162 -21.41 -9.76 8.18
N PRO A 163 -21.41 -8.81 9.13
CA PRO A 163 -20.21 -8.46 9.87
C PRO A 163 -19.62 -9.64 10.67
N GLN A 164 -20.46 -10.45 11.32
CA GLN A 164 -20.00 -11.63 12.06
C GLN A 164 -19.44 -12.70 11.11
N LEU A 165 -20.10 -12.90 9.97
CA LEU A 165 -19.65 -13.84 8.95
C LEU A 165 -18.32 -13.38 8.33
N MET A 166 -18.17 -12.07 8.06
CA MET A 166 -16.92 -11.46 7.61
C MET A 166 -15.78 -11.68 8.63
N ASP A 167 -16.01 -11.40 9.91
CA ASP A 167 -14.99 -11.61 10.96
C ASP A 167 -14.57 -13.08 11.04
N THR A 168 -15.54 -14.00 10.92
CA THR A 168 -15.28 -15.44 10.89
C THR A 168 -14.45 -15.86 9.68
N CYS A 169 -14.79 -15.36 8.47
CA CYS A 169 -14.02 -15.64 7.25
C CYS A 169 -12.58 -15.14 7.37
N VAL A 170 -12.38 -13.90 7.85
CA VAL A 170 -11.04 -13.31 8.00
C VAL A 170 -10.21 -14.07 9.03
N ARG A 171 -10.77 -14.40 10.21
CA ARG A 171 -10.04 -15.16 11.24
C ARG A 171 -9.62 -16.56 10.78
N ASN A 172 -10.47 -17.20 9.98
CA ASN A 172 -10.21 -18.55 9.46
C ASN A 172 -9.40 -18.56 8.15
N SER A 173 -8.93 -17.39 7.68
CA SER A 173 -8.18 -17.24 6.41
C SER A 173 -8.97 -17.63 5.15
N TYR A 174 -10.30 -17.59 5.21
CA TYR A 174 -11.21 -17.72 4.06
C TYR A 174 -11.32 -16.38 3.32
N TYR A 175 -10.20 -15.99 2.69
CA TYR A 175 -10.02 -14.68 2.09
C TYR A 175 -10.82 -14.48 0.79
N GLU A 176 -11.09 -15.54 0.05
CA GLU A 176 -11.89 -15.50 -1.19
C GLU A 176 -13.33 -15.07 -0.86
N GLU A 177 -13.93 -15.75 0.12
CA GLU A 177 -15.27 -15.52 0.63
C GLU A 177 -15.38 -14.15 1.29
N ALA A 178 -14.37 -13.76 2.07
CA ALA A 178 -14.29 -12.41 2.65
C ALA A 178 -14.32 -11.32 1.56
N LEU A 179 -13.61 -11.50 0.45
CA LEU A 179 -13.63 -10.54 -0.67
C LEU A 179 -15.00 -10.48 -1.37
N GLU A 180 -15.69 -11.61 -1.52
CA GLU A 180 -17.04 -11.65 -2.07
C GLU A 180 -18.06 -10.91 -1.18
N LEU A 181 -17.99 -11.10 0.14
CA LEU A 181 -18.80 -10.38 1.10
C LEU A 181 -18.52 -8.88 1.06
N ALA A 182 -17.25 -8.48 0.97
CA ALA A 182 -16.87 -7.08 0.85
C ALA A 182 -17.46 -6.46 -0.42
N ALA A 183 -17.41 -7.18 -1.55
CA ALA A 183 -18.02 -6.73 -2.80
C ALA A 183 -19.55 -6.65 -2.72
N TYR A 184 -20.20 -7.56 -2.00
CA TYR A 184 -21.65 -7.49 -1.72
C TYR A 184 -22.00 -6.25 -0.88
N VAL A 185 -21.28 -6.01 0.22
CA VAL A 185 -21.50 -4.86 1.12
C VAL A 185 -21.24 -3.53 0.41
N ARG A 186 -20.21 -3.43 -0.45
CA ARG A 186 -19.99 -2.25 -1.30
C ARG A 186 -21.16 -1.99 -2.26
N ARG A 187 -21.77 -3.03 -2.82
CA ARG A 187 -22.98 -2.91 -3.67
C ARG A 187 -24.18 -2.45 -2.84
N LEU A 188 -24.31 -2.93 -1.61
CA LEU A 188 -25.36 -2.53 -0.67
C LEU A 188 -25.24 -1.05 -0.29
N GLU A 189 -24.03 -0.58 0.02
CA GLU A 189 -23.73 0.82 0.33
C GLU A 189 -24.14 1.76 -0.81
N ARG A 190 -23.79 1.42 -2.06
CA ARG A 190 -24.13 2.23 -3.24
C ARG A 190 -25.64 2.37 -3.44
N LYS A 191 -26.41 1.32 -3.13
CA LYS A 191 -27.87 1.31 -3.33
C LYS A 191 -28.63 1.99 -2.18
N TYR A 192 -28.15 1.87 -0.95
CA TYR A 192 -28.90 2.26 0.25
C TYR A 192 -28.09 3.12 1.22
N SER A 193 -27.36 4.10 0.70
CA SER A 193 -26.46 4.97 1.47
C SER A 193 -27.16 5.89 2.48
N SER A 194 -28.49 6.03 2.43
CA SER A 194 -29.25 6.85 3.39
C SER A 194 -29.52 6.13 4.71
N ILE A 195 -29.41 4.79 4.77
CA ILE A 195 -29.81 3.99 5.93
C ILE A 195 -28.65 3.88 6.94
N PRO A 196 -28.82 4.34 8.19
CA PRO A 196 -27.75 4.32 9.20
C PRO A 196 -27.21 2.93 9.53
N VAL A 197 -28.09 1.93 9.60
CA VAL A 197 -27.71 0.54 9.90
C VAL A 197 -26.75 -0.02 8.85
N ILE A 198 -27.00 0.27 7.57
CA ILE A 198 -26.13 -0.17 6.47
C ILE A 198 -24.77 0.50 6.55
N LYS A 199 -24.69 1.78 6.93
CA LYS A 199 -23.41 2.44 7.20
C LYS A 199 -22.65 1.79 8.35
N GLY A 200 -23.36 1.34 9.39
CA GLY A 200 -22.79 0.54 10.49
C GLY A 200 -22.13 -0.74 9.99
N ILE A 201 -22.87 -1.55 9.22
CA ILE A 201 -22.38 -2.79 8.61
C ILE A 201 -21.15 -2.55 7.75
N VAL A 202 -21.17 -1.52 6.89
CA VAL A 202 -20.01 -1.16 6.03
C VAL A 202 -18.78 -0.84 6.87
N ASN A 203 -18.94 -0.11 7.98
CA ASN A 203 -17.83 0.25 8.85
C ASN A 203 -17.24 -0.97 9.57
N GLU A 204 -18.07 -1.87 10.09
CA GLU A 204 -17.61 -3.11 10.74
C GLU A 204 -16.88 -4.01 9.74
N VAL A 205 -17.45 -4.19 8.54
CA VAL A 205 -16.82 -4.94 7.45
C VAL A 205 -15.47 -4.33 7.04
N ARG A 206 -15.38 -2.99 7.00
CA ARG A 206 -14.11 -2.29 6.73
C ARG A 206 -13.06 -2.57 7.81
N GLN A 207 -13.46 -2.66 9.08
CA GLN A 207 -12.53 -3.02 10.18
C GLN A 207 -12.00 -4.45 10.02
N SER A 208 -12.87 -5.42 9.71
CA SER A 208 -12.43 -6.80 9.43
C SER A 208 -11.53 -6.87 8.19
N MET A 209 -11.79 -6.06 7.15
CA MET A 209 -10.91 -5.95 5.98
C MET A 209 -9.53 -5.36 6.32
N GLN A 210 -9.42 -4.45 7.30
CA GLN A 210 -8.13 -3.95 7.78
C GLN A 210 -7.35 -5.04 8.51
N LEU A 211 -8.03 -5.90 9.28
CA LEU A 211 -7.41 -7.07 9.89
C LEU A 211 -6.89 -8.03 8.81
N MET A 212 -7.69 -8.35 7.79
CA MET A 212 -7.27 -9.15 6.65
C MET A 212 -6.03 -8.58 5.96
N LEU A 213 -6.00 -7.27 5.71
CA LEU A 213 -4.84 -6.58 5.13
C LEU A 213 -3.58 -6.81 5.97
N SER A 214 -3.69 -6.65 7.29
CA SER A 214 -2.56 -6.86 8.21
C SER A 214 -2.04 -8.30 8.19
N GLN A 215 -2.95 -9.29 8.13
CA GLN A 215 -2.61 -10.71 8.06
C GLN A 215 -1.91 -11.04 6.73
N LEU A 216 -2.41 -10.55 5.61
CA LEU A 216 -1.81 -10.74 4.28
C LEU A 216 -0.40 -10.13 4.20
N ILE A 217 -0.22 -8.89 4.70
CA ILE A 217 1.11 -8.27 4.77
C ILE A 217 2.04 -9.07 5.68
N GLN A 218 1.54 -9.57 6.80
CA GLN A 218 2.33 -10.40 7.72
C GLN A 218 2.76 -11.72 7.07
N GLN A 219 1.92 -12.34 6.23
CA GLN A 219 2.30 -13.52 5.45
C GLN A 219 3.45 -13.21 4.48
N LEU A 220 3.46 -12.03 3.84
CA LEU A 220 4.57 -11.60 2.98
C LEU A 220 5.88 -11.37 3.74
N ARG A 221 5.82 -11.14 5.06
CA ARG A 221 6.98 -10.99 5.95
C ARG A 221 7.56 -12.34 6.44
N THR A 222 7.10 -13.46 5.89
CA THR A 222 7.60 -14.80 6.23
C THR A 222 8.30 -15.46 5.05
N ASN A 223 8.84 -16.66 5.25
CA ASN A 223 9.40 -17.47 4.16
C ASN A 223 8.28 -18.06 3.27
N ILE A 224 7.64 -17.21 2.48
CA ILE A 224 6.56 -17.57 1.57
C ILE A 224 7.11 -17.97 0.20
N GLN A 225 6.56 -19.06 -0.33
CA GLN A 225 6.86 -19.59 -1.65
C GLN A 225 6.11 -18.82 -2.75
N LEU A 226 6.65 -18.82 -3.98
CA LEU A 226 6.10 -18.06 -5.11
C LEU A 226 4.58 -18.29 -5.35
N PRO A 227 4.03 -19.52 -5.34
CA PRO A 227 2.59 -19.74 -5.58
C PRO A 227 1.71 -19.11 -4.50
N ALA A 228 2.13 -19.19 -3.24
CA ALA A 228 1.40 -18.57 -2.13
C ALA A 228 1.51 -17.04 -2.19
N CYS A 229 2.67 -16.53 -2.59
CA CYS A 229 2.91 -15.10 -2.77
C CYS A 229 2.01 -14.50 -3.86
N LEU A 230 1.87 -15.18 -5.01
CA LEU A 230 0.95 -14.81 -6.08
C LEU A 230 -0.50 -14.74 -5.58
N ARG A 231 -0.95 -15.70 -4.77
CA ARG A 231 -2.30 -15.67 -4.17
C ARG A 231 -2.49 -14.47 -3.25
N VAL A 232 -1.55 -14.23 -2.34
CA VAL A 232 -1.62 -13.10 -1.38
C VAL A 232 -1.66 -11.76 -2.12
N ILE A 233 -0.80 -11.57 -3.13
CA ILE A 233 -0.83 -10.36 -3.95
C ILE A 233 -2.11 -10.27 -4.77
N GLY A 234 -2.63 -11.39 -5.28
CA GLY A 234 -3.93 -11.46 -5.95
C GLY A 234 -5.08 -10.98 -5.06
N TYR A 235 -5.10 -11.37 -3.78
CA TYR A 235 -6.07 -10.87 -2.80
C TYR A 235 -5.88 -9.37 -2.56
N LEU A 236 -4.65 -8.90 -2.37
CA LEU A 236 -4.35 -7.47 -2.18
C LEU A 236 -4.78 -6.60 -3.36
N ARG A 237 -4.60 -7.09 -4.61
CA ARG A 237 -5.13 -6.43 -5.82
C ARG A 237 -6.65 -6.35 -5.79
N ARG A 238 -7.34 -7.44 -5.43
CA ARG A 238 -8.82 -7.48 -5.34
C ARG A 238 -9.41 -6.62 -4.21
N MET A 239 -8.64 -6.36 -3.15
CA MET A 239 -9.06 -5.44 -2.09
C MET A 239 -9.20 -4.00 -2.61
N ASP A 240 -8.50 -3.64 -3.69
CA ASP A 240 -8.57 -2.33 -4.36
C ASP A 240 -8.22 -1.18 -3.39
N ILE A 241 -7.19 -1.40 -2.56
CA ILE A 241 -6.70 -0.44 -1.55
C ILE A 241 -5.42 0.27 -2.04
N PHE A 242 -4.62 -0.40 -2.87
CA PHE A 242 -3.33 0.09 -3.36
C PHE A 242 -3.36 0.25 -4.87
N THR A 243 -2.73 1.31 -5.36
CA THR A 243 -2.28 1.39 -6.75
C THR A 243 -1.20 0.34 -7.03
N GLU A 244 -0.95 0.01 -8.30
CA GLU A 244 0.06 -0.99 -8.65
C GLU A 244 1.47 -0.57 -8.18
N ALA A 245 1.81 0.73 -8.24
CA ALA A 245 3.06 1.27 -7.71
C ALA A 245 3.14 1.12 -6.18
N GLU A 246 2.07 1.44 -5.44
CA GLU A 246 2.03 1.25 -3.99
C GLU A 246 2.14 -0.23 -3.60
N LEU A 247 1.50 -1.12 -4.35
CA LEU A 247 1.55 -2.56 -4.11
C LEU A 247 2.96 -3.12 -4.29
N ARG A 248 3.69 -2.68 -5.33
CA ARG A 248 5.12 -2.99 -5.52
C ARG A 248 5.96 -2.55 -4.33
N VAL A 249 5.76 -1.31 -3.87
CA VAL A 249 6.48 -0.78 -2.69
C VAL A 249 6.13 -1.58 -1.44
N LYS A 250 4.85 -1.88 -1.19
CA LYS A 250 4.41 -2.66 -0.03
C LYS A 250 4.97 -4.08 -0.05
N PHE A 251 4.99 -4.72 -1.22
CA PHE A 251 5.63 -6.02 -1.40
C PHE A 251 7.11 -5.96 -1.04
N LEU A 252 7.88 -5.04 -1.66
CA LEU A 252 9.30 -4.88 -1.39
C LEU A 252 9.59 -4.54 0.08
N GLN A 253 8.77 -3.69 0.71
CA GLN A 253 8.86 -3.39 2.15
C GLN A 253 8.63 -4.63 3.02
N ALA A 254 7.64 -5.45 2.70
CA ALA A 254 7.34 -6.67 3.46
C ALA A 254 8.46 -7.72 3.29
N ARG A 255 8.93 -7.95 2.06
CA ARG A 255 10.04 -8.87 1.79
C ARG A 255 11.36 -8.38 2.39
N ASP A 256 11.60 -7.06 2.38
CA ASP A 256 12.78 -6.48 3.02
C ASP A 256 12.74 -6.61 4.54
N ALA A 257 11.58 -6.42 5.17
CA ALA A 257 11.43 -6.66 6.61
C ALA A 257 11.74 -8.12 6.99
N TRP A 258 11.31 -9.07 6.16
CA TRP A 258 11.65 -10.49 6.31
C TRP A 258 13.16 -10.73 6.16
N LEU A 259 13.78 -10.23 5.09
CA LEU A 259 15.22 -10.36 4.86
C LEU A 259 16.02 -9.79 6.04
N ARG A 260 15.67 -8.59 6.51
CA ARG A 260 16.32 -7.97 7.67
C ARG A 260 16.21 -8.86 8.91
N SER A 261 15.05 -9.47 9.16
CA SER A 261 14.89 -10.37 10.31
C SER A 261 15.83 -11.59 10.26
N ILE A 262 16.11 -12.11 9.05
CA ILE A 262 17.06 -13.20 8.84
C ILE A 262 18.49 -12.70 9.11
N LEU A 263 18.86 -11.56 8.51
CA LEU A 263 20.20 -11.01 8.64
C LEU A 263 20.53 -10.62 10.09
N THR A 264 19.57 -10.06 10.85
CA THR A 264 19.77 -9.75 12.27
C THR A 264 19.92 -10.96 13.17
N THR A 265 19.57 -12.16 12.69
CA THR A 265 19.73 -13.41 13.44
C THR A 265 21.17 -13.95 13.33
N ILE A 266 21.96 -13.47 12.37
CA ILE A 266 23.34 -13.89 12.18
C ILE A 266 24.20 -13.30 13.32
N PRO A 267 24.97 -14.13 14.06
CA PRO A 267 25.87 -13.65 15.09
C PRO A 267 26.98 -12.73 14.53
N ASN A 268 27.29 -11.67 15.27
CA ASN A 268 28.31 -10.67 14.89
C ASN A 268 29.62 -10.83 15.68
N ASP A 269 29.82 -11.96 16.36
CA ASP A 269 30.97 -12.20 17.24
C ASP A 269 32.28 -12.40 16.46
N ASP A 270 32.24 -13.25 15.43
CA ASP A 270 33.36 -13.49 14.51
C ASP A 270 33.06 -12.81 13.16
N PRO A 271 33.85 -11.79 12.75
CA PRO A 271 33.67 -11.10 11.47
C PRO A 271 33.68 -12.05 10.26
N TYR A 272 34.54 -13.08 10.25
CA TYR A 272 34.63 -14.01 9.13
C TYR A 272 33.37 -14.88 9.02
N PHE A 273 32.88 -15.40 10.16
CA PHE A 273 31.63 -16.15 10.20
C PHE A 273 30.43 -15.28 9.82
N HIS A 274 30.33 -14.07 10.38
CA HIS A 274 29.25 -13.13 10.11
C HIS A 274 29.16 -12.81 8.61
N ILE A 275 30.27 -12.43 7.96
CA ILE A 275 30.24 -12.06 6.55
C ILE A 275 29.97 -13.27 5.64
N THR A 276 30.54 -14.44 5.93
CA THR A 276 30.29 -15.68 5.17
C THR A 276 28.80 -16.03 5.19
N LYS A 277 28.18 -15.99 6.37
CA LYS A 277 26.74 -16.28 6.52
C LYS A 277 25.88 -15.20 5.90
N THR A 278 26.30 -13.93 5.98
CA THR A 278 25.61 -12.81 5.33
C THR A 278 25.65 -12.94 3.80
N ILE A 279 26.79 -13.31 3.20
CA ILE A 279 26.90 -13.57 1.75
C ILE A 279 25.93 -14.68 1.33
N GLU A 280 25.92 -15.81 2.07
CA GLU A 280 25.05 -16.95 1.79
C GLU A 280 23.56 -16.58 1.86
N ALA A 281 23.14 -15.94 2.97
CA ALA A 281 21.77 -15.52 3.21
C ALA A 281 21.30 -14.46 2.20
N CYS A 282 22.11 -13.42 1.96
CA CYS A 282 21.80 -12.39 0.98
C CYS A 282 21.66 -12.99 -0.42
N ARG A 283 22.59 -13.83 -0.86
CA ARG A 283 22.55 -14.42 -2.20
C ARG A 283 21.27 -15.21 -2.45
N VAL A 284 20.88 -16.08 -1.51
CA VAL A 284 19.69 -16.93 -1.65
C VAL A 284 18.42 -16.08 -1.55
N HIS A 285 18.26 -15.34 -0.46
CA HIS A 285 17.00 -14.68 -0.16
C HIS A 285 16.74 -13.45 -1.04
N LEU A 286 17.76 -12.66 -1.41
CA LEU A 286 17.56 -11.58 -2.39
C LEU A 286 17.21 -12.15 -3.76
N PHE A 287 17.81 -13.27 -4.19
CA PHE A 287 17.47 -13.89 -5.46
C PHE A 287 16.01 -14.38 -5.47
N ASP A 288 15.54 -14.99 -4.38
CA ASP A 288 14.14 -15.39 -4.22
C ASP A 288 13.20 -14.20 -4.28
N ILE A 289 13.50 -13.12 -3.56
CA ILE A 289 12.67 -11.90 -3.55
C ILE A 289 12.59 -11.29 -4.96
N ILE A 290 13.71 -11.22 -5.66
CA ILE A 290 13.75 -10.68 -7.03
C ILE A 290 12.97 -11.57 -8.00
N THR A 291 13.16 -12.89 -7.91
CA THR A 291 12.43 -13.84 -8.76
C THR A 291 10.93 -13.73 -8.52
N GLN A 292 10.51 -13.62 -7.26
CA GLN A 292 9.12 -13.39 -6.91
C GLN A 292 8.60 -12.06 -7.41
N TYR A 293 9.36 -10.98 -7.25
CA TYR A 293 8.98 -9.67 -7.76
C TYR A 293 8.69 -9.73 -9.27
N ARG A 294 9.63 -10.26 -10.06
CA ARG A 294 9.50 -10.35 -11.52
C ARG A 294 8.33 -11.22 -11.98
N ALA A 295 8.03 -12.28 -11.23
CA ALA A 295 6.90 -13.16 -11.53
C ALA A 295 5.54 -12.52 -11.20
N ILE A 296 5.49 -11.60 -10.23
CA ILE A 296 4.25 -10.96 -9.75
C ILE A 296 3.98 -9.65 -10.50
N PHE A 297 5.04 -8.88 -10.70
CA PHE A 297 5.08 -7.58 -11.36
C PHE A 297 5.95 -7.77 -12.60
N SER A 298 5.35 -8.26 -13.67
CA SER A 298 6.02 -8.26 -14.97
C SER A 298 6.20 -6.81 -15.38
N ASP A 299 7.43 -6.33 -15.38
CA ASP A 299 7.76 -5.06 -16.01
C ASP A 299 7.60 -5.30 -17.52
N GLU A 300 6.47 -4.88 -18.08
CA GLU A 300 6.25 -4.83 -19.52
C GLU A 300 7.47 -4.19 -20.18
N ASP A 301 7.93 -4.81 -21.27
CA ASP A 301 9.17 -4.50 -21.98
C ASP A 301 9.45 -2.98 -22.04
N PRO A 302 10.67 -2.52 -21.70
CA PRO A 302 11.10 -1.12 -21.87
C PRO A 302 11.04 -0.59 -23.31
N LEU A 303 10.64 -1.42 -24.27
CA LEU A 303 10.61 -1.17 -25.71
C LEU A 303 9.22 -0.78 -26.24
N LEU A 304 8.16 -0.80 -25.43
CA LEU A 304 6.88 -0.20 -25.81
C LEU A 304 6.86 1.28 -25.38
N PRO A 305 6.87 2.25 -26.32
CA PRO A 305 6.78 3.65 -25.96
C PRO A 305 5.47 3.87 -25.21
N THR A 306 5.59 4.29 -23.95
CA THR A 306 4.47 4.63 -23.08
C THR A 306 3.60 5.64 -23.83
N ALA A 307 2.35 5.27 -24.10
CA ALA A 307 1.39 6.16 -24.71
C ALA A 307 1.39 7.49 -23.94
N MET A 308 1.65 8.59 -24.65
CA MET A 308 1.71 9.93 -24.08
C MET A 308 0.48 10.20 -23.20
N GLY A 309 0.69 10.35 -21.89
CA GLY A 309 -0.35 10.77 -20.96
C GLY A 309 0.00 10.44 -19.51
N GLU A 310 0.25 11.49 -18.72
CA GLU A 310 0.24 11.51 -17.25
C GLU A 310 1.34 10.74 -16.52
N HIS A 311 2.38 11.48 -16.04
CA HIS A 311 3.23 11.17 -14.87
C HIS A 311 3.34 9.68 -14.49
N ALA A 312 3.69 8.82 -15.44
CA ALA A 312 3.85 7.39 -15.17
C ALA A 312 5.10 7.26 -14.31
N VAL A 313 4.91 7.05 -13.00
CA VAL A 313 5.99 6.64 -12.10
C VAL A 313 6.69 5.49 -12.79
N ASN A 314 8.00 5.59 -13.04
CA ASN A 314 8.75 4.51 -13.66
C ASN A 314 8.71 3.32 -12.69
N GLU A 315 7.76 2.42 -12.90
CA GLU A 315 7.43 1.36 -11.95
C GLU A 315 8.61 0.39 -11.81
N GLY A 316 9.36 0.17 -12.89
CA GLY A 316 10.61 -0.59 -12.91
C GLY A 316 11.74 0.10 -12.14
N ALA A 317 11.77 1.44 -12.07
CA ALA A 317 12.78 2.16 -11.28
C ALA A 317 12.65 1.90 -9.78
N ILE A 318 11.44 1.60 -9.27
CA ILE A 318 11.23 1.21 -7.87
C ILE A 318 12.00 -0.07 -7.54
N PHE A 319 11.91 -1.05 -8.43
CA PHE A 319 12.61 -2.32 -8.29
C PHE A 319 14.12 -2.16 -8.38
N HIS A 320 14.62 -1.49 -9.43
CA HIS A 320 16.06 -1.29 -9.61
C HIS A 320 16.68 -0.43 -8.49
N GLY A 321 15.97 0.59 -8.02
CA GLY A 321 16.37 1.40 -6.87
C GLY A 321 16.47 0.57 -5.59
N TRP A 322 15.51 -0.33 -5.35
CA TRP A 322 15.56 -1.25 -4.22
C TRP A 322 16.74 -2.22 -4.32
N VAL A 323 16.99 -2.83 -5.48
CA VAL A 323 18.13 -3.74 -5.68
C VAL A 323 19.45 -3.02 -5.44
N LEU A 324 19.62 -1.81 -5.99
CA LEU A 324 20.81 -0.99 -5.77
C LEU A 324 21.01 -0.67 -4.28
N GLN A 325 19.94 -0.32 -3.57
CA GLN A 325 20.00 -0.09 -2.13
C GLN A 325 20.44 -1.35 -1.36
N LYS A 326 19.94 -2.54 -1.73
CA LYS A 326 20.34 -3.81 -1.09
C LYS A 326 21.82 -4.13 -1.34
N VAL A 327 22.29 -3.95 -2.57
CA VAL A 327 23.71 -4.15 -2.92
C VAL A 327 24.60 -3.17 -2.13
N SER A 328 24.21 -1.89 -2.06
CA SER A 328 24.94 -0.88 -1.29
C SER A 328 25.01 -1.22 0.21
N GLN A 329 23.90 -1.68 0.80
CA GLN A 329 23.87 -2.14 2.19
C GLN A 329 24.78 -3.35 2.42
N PHE A 330 24.78 -4.31 1.50
CA PHE A 330 25.68 -5.46 1.57
C PHE A 330 27.17 -5.02 1.49
N LEU A 331 27.52 -4.12 0.57
CA LEU A 331 28.88 -3.61 0.44
C LEU A 331 29.35 -2.88 1.70
N GLN A 332 28.47 -2.11 2.36
CA GLN A 332 28.77 -1.45 3.63
C GLN A 332 29.03 -2.45 4.76
N VAL A 333 28.24 -3.53 4.84
CA VAL A 333 28.45 -4.61 5.82
C VAL A 333 29.77 -5.32 5.54
N LEU A 334 30.02 -5.68 4.28
CA LEU A 334 31.27 -6.28 3.82
C LEU A 334 32.48 -5.43 4.20
N GLU A 335 32.46 -4.14 3.89
CA GLU A 335 33.55 -3.22 4.22
C GLU A 335 33.76 -3.14 5.75
N THR A 336 32.69 -3.06 6.52
CA THR A 336 32.75 -3.00 7.99
C THR A 336 33.38 -4.27 8.59
N ASP A 337 32.98 -5.44 8.12
CA ASP A 337 33.52 -6.71 8.62
C ASP A 337 34.97 -6.94 8.18
N LEU A 338 35.32 -6.55 6.95
CA LEU A 338 36.69 -6.60 6.48
C LEU A 338 37.61 -5.69 7.30
N TYR A 339 37.15 -4.49 7.68
CA TYR A 339 37.91 -3.59 8.55
C TYR A 339 38.11 -4.12 9.98
N ARG A 340 37.20 -4.94 10.50
CA ARG A 340 37.36 -5.59 11.82
C ARG A 340 38.44 -6.68 11.82
N GLY A 341 38.81 -7.18 10.64
CA GLY A 341 39.84 -8.19 10.46
C GLY A 341 39.24 -9.59 10.32
N ILE A 342 39.40 -10.18 9.15
CA ILE A 342 38.89 -11.50 8.76
C ILE A 342 39.97 -12.60 8.72
N GLY A 343 41.17 -12.30 9.23
CA GLY A 343 42.34 -13.19 9.16
C GLY A 343 42.85 -13.41 7.73
N GLY A 344 43.66 -14.44 7.51
CA GLY A 344 44.35 -14.74 6.24
C GLY A 344 43.49 -15.40 5.14
N ARG A 345 42.16 -15.31 5.19
CA ARG A 345 41.23 -15.99 4.25
C ARG A 345 40.48 -15.04 3.32
N LEU A 346 41.15 -13.97 2.90
CA LEU A 346 40.59 -12.93 2.02
C LEU A 346 40.19 -13.50 0.65
N ASP A 347 40.94 -14.47 0.14
CA ASP A 347 40.73 -15.16 -1.13
C ASP A 347 39.39 -15.92 -1.19
N SER A 348 39.09 -16.69 -0.14
CA SER A 348 37.83 -17.43 0.00
C SER A 348 36.62 -16.48 -0.03
N LEU A 349 36.70 -15.38 0.72
CA LEU A 349 35.64 -14.37 0.77
C LEU A 349 35.49 -13.61 -0.55
N LEU A 350 36.60 -13.27 -1.22
CA LEU A 350 36.57 -12.67 -2.54
C LEU A 350 35.89 -13.60 -3.55
N GLY A 351 36.24 -14.90 -3.55
CA GLY A 351 35.61 -15.91 -4.41
C GLY A 351 34.11 -16.02 -4.18
N GLN A 352 33.68 -16.04 -2.92
CA GLN A 352 32.25 -16.08 -2.56
C GLN A 352 31.51 -14.80 -2.99
N CYS A 353 32.10 -13.62 -2.79
CA CYS A 353 31.51 -12.35 -3.21
C CYS A 353 31.43 -12.24 -4.75
N MET A 354 32.48 -12.67 -5.46
CA MET A 354 32.50 -12.70 -6.92
C MET A 354 31.44 -13.65 -7.48
N TYR A 355 31.27 -14.82 -6.87
CA TYR A 355 30.22 -15.76 -7.23
C TYR A 355 28.82 -15.20 -6.94
N PHE A 356 28.64 -14.51 -5.81
CA PHE A 356 27.40 -13.78 -5.50
C PHE A 356 27.10 -12.71 -6.57
N GLY A 357 28.05 -11.84 -6.90
CA GLY A 357 27.88 -10.84 -7.97
C GLY A 357 27.58 -11.47 -9.33
N LEU A 358 28.26 -12.56 -9.68
CA LEU A 358 28.01 -13.31 -10.91
C LEU A 358 26.59 -13.89 -10.93
N SER A 359 26.10 -14.45 -9.81
CA SER A 359 24.73 -14.97 -9.75
C SER A 359 23.66 -13.89 -10.00
N PHE A 360 23.96 -12.64 -9.63
CA PHE A 360 23.10 -11.48 -9.81
C PHE A 360 23.23 -10.83 -11.21
N SER A 361 24.26 -11.19 -11.98
CA SER A 361 24.36 -10.78 -13.40
C SER A 361 23.19 -11.29 -14.25
N ARG A 362 22.64 -12.48 -13.94
CA ARG A 362 21.43 -13.04 -14.59
C ARG A 362 20.19 -12.18 -14.39
N VAL A 363 20.20 -11.39 -13.33
CA VAL A 363 19.13 -10.50 -12.92
C VAL A 363 19.43 -9.06 -13.35
N GLY A 364 20.57 -8.81 -13.99
CA GLY A 364 20.97 -7.46 -14.44
C GLY A 364 21.56 -6.59 -13.32
N ALA A 365 22.03 -7.18 -12.23
CA ALA A 365 22.58 -6.47 -11.07
C ALA A 365 24.03 -6.94 -10.76
N ASP A 366 24.92 -6.87 -11.74
CA ASP A 366 26.33 -7.24 -11.55
C ASP A 366 27.10 -6.14 -10.80
N PHE A 367 27.52 -6.42 -9.57
CA PHE A 367 28.27 -5.49 -8.72
C PHE A 367 29.74 -5.88 -8.52
N ARG A 368 30.27 -6.85 -9.29
CA ARG A 368 31.66 -7.32 -9.15
C ARG A 368 32.69 -6.19 -9.31
N GLY A 369 32.39 -5.21 -10.18
CA GLY A 369 33.23 -4.02 -10.34
C GLY A 369 33.38 -3.18 -9.07
N GLN A 370 32.41 -3.21 -8.16
CA GLN A 370 32.46 -2.49 -6.88
C GLN A 370 33.17 -3.29 -5.78
N LEU A 371 33.31 -4.62 -5.93
CA LEU A 371 34.04 -5.45 -4.97
C LEU A 371 35.55 -5.22 -5.05
N ALA A 372 36.11 -5.09 -6.27
CA ALA A 372 37.56 -5.03 -6.47
C ALA A 372 38.25 -3.92 -5.64
N PRO A 373 37.77 -2.66 -5.62
CA PRO A 373 38.38 -1.61 -4.81
C PRO A 373 38.32 -1.88 -3.29
N VAL A 374 37.25 -2.52 -2.81
CA VAL A 374 37.07 -2.86 -1.39
C VAL A 374 38.14 -3.87 -0.95
N PHE A 375 38.28 -4.97 -1.70
CA PHE A 375 39.28 -6.00 -1.40
C PHE A 375 40.72 -5.49 -1.61
N GLN A 376 40.95 -4.66 -2.63
CA GLN A 376 42.25 -4.01 -2.86
C GLN A 376 42.69 -3.20 -1.64
N ARG A 377 41.79 -2.37 -1.08
CA ARG A 377 42.08 -1.53 0.08
C ARG A 377 42.39 -2.35 1.33
N VAL A 378 41.68 -3.45 1.54
CA VAL A 378 41.91 -4.33 2.69
C VAL A 378 43.24 -5.09 2.56
N ALA A 379 43.56 -5.58 1.36
CA ALA A 379 44.81 -6.28 1.08
C ALA A 379 46.03 -5.39 1.35
N ILE A 380 46.04 -4.15 0.82
CA ILE A 380 47.18 -3.23 1.05
C ILE A 380 47.30 -2.79 2.51
N ASN A 381 46.19 -2.50 3.19
CA ASN A 381 46.21 -2.11 4.60
C ASN A 381 46.75 -3.25 5.49
N THR A 382 46.35 -4.49 5.19
CA THR A 382 46.82 -5.69 5.91
C THR A 382 48.32 -5.89 5.67
N PHE A 383 48.77 -5.74 4.41
CA PHE A 383 50.18 -5.83 4.07
C PHE A 383 51.01 -4.75 4.76
N GLN A 384 50.60 -3.48 4.67
CA GLN A 384 51.27 -2.34 5.33
C GLN A 384 51.40 -2.55 6.85
N LYS A 385 50.36 -3.05 7.50
CA LYS A 385 50.39 -3.37 8.93
C LYS A 385 51.39 -4.48 9.25
N ALA A 386 51.38 -5.58 8.47
CA ALA A 386 52.32 -6.68 8.67
C ALA A 386 53.78 -6.26 8.44
N ILE A 387 54.05 -5.41 7.45
CA ILE A 387 55.37 -4.86 7.18
C ILE A 387 55.83 -3.92 8.29
N GLN A 388 54.94 -3.06 8.79
CA GLN A 388 55.25 -2.17 9.91
C GLN A 388 55.57 -2.96 11.19
N GLU A 389 54.79 -4.00 11.50
CA GLU A 389 55.07 -4.93 12.61
C GLU A 389 56.42 -5.66 12.42
N ALA A 390 56.79 -6.01 11.20
CA ALA A 390 58.09 -6.62 10.89
C ALA A 390 59.26 -5.66 11.16
N VAL A 391 59.12 -4.38 10.81
CA VAL A 391 60.11 -3.34 11.08
C VAL A 391 60.24 -3.07 12.58
N GLU A 392 59.13 -3.04 13.31
CA GLU A 392 59.12 -2.87 14.77
C GLU A 392 59.81 -4.03 15.49
N LYS A 393 59.49 -5.27 15.11
CA LYS A 393 60.19 -6.46 15.64
C LYS A 393 61.69 -6.44 15.34
N PHE A 394 62.07 -6.01 14.14
CA PHE A 394 63.48 -5.86 13.79
C PHE A 394 64.17 -4.82 14.67
N GLN A 395 63.53 -3.68 14.96
CA GLN A 395 64.06 -2.68 15.89
C GLN A 395 64.27 -3.25 17.29
N ASP A 396 63.30 -4.00 17.81
CA ASP A 396 63.38 -4.61 19.13
C ASP A 396 64.49 -5.67 19.21
N GLU A 397 64.63 -6.48 18.17
CA GLU A 397 65.73 -7.44 18.04
C GLU A 397 67.08 -6.73 17.93
N MET A 398 67.17 -5.64 17.17
CA MET A 398 68.42 -4.86 17.04
C MET A 398 68.82 -4.20 18.36
N ASN A 399 67.85 -3.74 19.18
CA ASN A 399 68.12 -3.16 20.50
C ASN A 399 68.68 -4.17 21.51
N SER A 400 68.39 -5.46 21.34
CA SER A 400 68.87 -6.55 22.19
C SER A 400 70.01 -7.35 21.54
N TYR A 401 70.38 -6.99 20.31
CA TYR A 401 71.39 -7.69 19.54
C TYR A 401 72.78 -7.38 20.09
N THR A 402 73.59 -8.42 20.22
CA THR A 402 75.01 -8.31 20.52
C THR A 402 75.77 -9.01 19.40
N LEU A 403 76.81 -8.36 18.88
CA LEU A 403 77.67 -8.89 17.81
C LEU A 403 78.60 -9.98 18.38
N ILE A 404 78.03 -11.05 18.90
CA ILE A 404 78.80 -12.18 19.41
C ILE A 404 79.19 -13.03 18.20
N SER A 405 80.49 -13.23 17.99
CA SER A 405 80.96 -14.27 17.07
C SER A 405 80.42 -15.61 17.59
N ALA A 406 79.45 -16.20 16.91
CA ALA A 406 78.97 -17.52 17.28
C ALA A 406 80.20 -18.45 17.35
N PRO A 407 80.44 -19.16 18.47
CA PRO A 407 81.51 -20.12 18.52
C PRO A 407 81.21 -21.15 17.42
N ALA A 408 82.20 -21.43 16.59
CA ALA A 408 82.13 -22.43 15.53
C ALA A 408 81.85 -23.82 16.14
N ILE A 409 80.60 -24.12 16.48
CA ILE A 409 80.17 -25.41 17.07
C ILE A 409 79.61 -26.37 16.00
N LEU A 410 79.79 -26.05 14.71
CA LEU A 410 79.62 -27.03 13.62
C LEU A 410 80.88 -27.18 12.75
N GLY A 411 82.05 -26.87 13.33
CA GLY A 411 83.35 -27.23 12.76
C GLY A 411 83.73 -28.69 13.04
N SER A 412 82.91 -29.65 12.61
CA SER A 412 83.28 -31.06 12.63
C SER A 412 82.56 -31.88 11.56
N SER A 413 83.01 -31.74 10.31
CA SER A 413 83.42 -32.89 9.48
C SER A 413 83.78 -32.45 8.07
N ASN A 414 84.98 -32.85 7.63
CA ASN A 414 85.45 -32.81 6.26
C ASN A 414 84.63 -33.75 5.36
N ILE A 415 83.42 -33.32 4.98
CA ILE A 415 82.68 -33.92 3.87
C ILE A 415 82.07 -32.76 3.08
N PRO A 416 82.38 -32.59 1.78
CA PRO A 416 81.61 -31.69 0.95
C PRO A 416 80.20 -32.28 0.84
N ALA A 417 79.26 -31.78 1.64
CA ALA A 417 77.86 -32.03 1.41
C ALA A 417 77.55 -31.41 0.05
N ALA A 418 77.35 -32.27 -0.95
CA ALA A 418 76.93 -31.88 -2.28
C ALA A 418 75.73 -30.95 -2.15
N VAL A 419 75.88 -29.73 -2.66
CA VAL A 419 74.77 -28.82 -2.94
C VAL A 419 73.75 -29.65 -3.73
N PRO A 420 72.53 -29.92 -3.22
CA PRO A 420 71.51 -30.49 -4.07
C PRO A 420 71.30 -29.49 -5.19
N ALA A 421 71.53 -29.89 -6.44
CA ALA A 421 71.29 -29.06 -7.60
C ALA A 421 69.89 -28.44 -7.47
N THR A 422 69.87 -27.10 -7.42
CA THR A 422 68.67 -26.27 -7.33
C THR A 422 67.70 -26.68 -8.43
N GLN A 423 66.49 -27.12 -8.06
CA GLN A 423 65.42 -27.18 -9.04
C GLN A 423 65.05 -25.74 -9.42
N PRO A 424 64.99 -25.40 -10.72
CA PRO A 424 64.56 -24.07 -11.15
C PRO A 424 63.11 -23.85 -10.70
N GLY A 425 62.89 -22.96 -9.74
CA GLY A 425 61.57 -22.59 -9.24
C GLY A 425 61.39 -22.62 -7.72
N THR A 426 62.33 -23.14 -6.93
CA THR A 426 62.24 -23.07 -5.46
C THR A 426 63.00 -21.85 -4.92
N LEU A 427 62.27 -20.81 -4.50
CA LEU A 427 62.81 -19.69 -3.71
C LEU A 427 63.21 -20.22 -2.32
N GLN A 428 64.47 -20.61 -2.16
CA GLN A 428 65.03 -20.96 -0.85
C GLN A 428 65.67 -19.73 -0.22
N PRO A 429 65.39 -19.42 1.07
CA PRO A 429 66.04 -18.34 1.79
C PRO A 429 67.58 -18.51 1.84
N PRO A 430 68.37 -17.42 1.73
CA PRO A 430 69.82 -17.49 1.89
C PRO A 430 70.21 -17.99 3.28
N MET A 431 70.95 -19.11 3.35
CA MET A 431 71.37 -19.72 4.63
C MET A 431 72.33 -18.86 5.44
N VAL A 432 73.03 -17.92 4.79
CA VAL A 432 73.95 -16.95 5.40
C VAL A 432 73.23 -16.01 6.38
N LEU A 433 71.91 -15.83 6.22
CA LEU A 433 71.10 -15.01 7.13
C LEU A 433 70.97 -15.64 8.53
N LEU A 434 71.20 -16.95 8.69
CA LEU A 434 71.13 -17.62 9.99
C LEU A 434 72.22 -17.17 10.96
N ASP A 435 73.36 -16.70 10.43
CA ASP A 435 74.44 -16.14 11.23
C ASP A 435 74.06 -14.78 11.83
N PHE A 436 72.99 -14.15 11.30
CA PHE A 436 72.48 -12.84 11.71
C PHE A 436 70.98 -12.91 12.04
N PRO A 437 70.61 -13.31 13.27
CA PRO A 437 69.22 -13.52 13.68
C PRO A 437 68.25 -12.37 13.36
N PRO A 438 68.62 -11.08 13.54
CA PRO A 438 67.71 -9.97 13.20
C PRO A 438 67.30 -9.95 11.73
N LEU A 439 68.23 -10.22 10.81
CA LEU A 439 67.94 -10.25 9.37
C LEU A 439 67.09 -11.47 8.99
N ALA A 440 67.35 -12.63 9.60
CA ALA A 440 66.56 -13.83 9.39
C ALA A 440 65.12 -13.67 9.89
N CYS A 441 64.91 -13.09 11.08
CA CYS A 441 63.57 -12.85 11.61
C CYS A 441 62.81 -11.81 10.76
N PHE A 442 63.47 -10.72 10.37
CA PHE A 442 62.89 -9.75 9.46
C PHE A 442 62.45 -10.41 8.16
N LEU A 443 63.33 -11.19 7.50
CA LEU A 443 62.98 -11.92 6.28
C LEU A 443 61.75 -12.80 6.47
N ASN A 444 61.71 -13.57 7.55
CA ASN A 444 60.59 -14.48 7.84
C ASN A 444 59.27 -13.71 7.99
N ASN A 445 59.27 -12.58 8.70
CA ASN A 445 58.07 -11.75 8.84
C ASN A 445 57.61 -11.18 7.48
N ILE A 446 58.53 -10.72 6.63
CA ILE A 446 58.19 -10.26 5.27
C ILE A 446 57.63 -11.39 4.41
N LEU A 447 58.22 -12.60 4.50
CA LEU A 447 57.73 -13.78 3.77
C LEU A 447 56.33 -14.20 4.21
N VAL A 448 56.00 -14.08 5.50
CA VAL A 448 54.63 -14.29 5.99
C VAL A 448 53.68 -13.28 5.35
N ALA A 449 54.03 -11.99 5.33
CA ALA A 449 53.22 -10.95 4.69
C ALA A 449 53.02 -11.20 3.18
N PHE A 450 54.07 -11.67 2.47
CA PHE A 450 53.99 -12.06 1.07
C PHE A 450 53.11 -13.29 0.83
N ASN A 451 53.19 -14.29 1.70
CA ASN A 451 52.36 -15.50 1.59
C ASN A 451 50.87 -15.19 1.80
N ASP A 452 50.55 -14.31 2.75
CA ASP A 452 49.16 -13.88 2.99
C ASP A 452 48.63 -13.04 1.80
N LEU A 453 49.45 -12.13 1.27
CA LEU A 453 49.09 -11.31 0.10
C LEU A 453 48.91 -12.15 -1.17
N ARG A 454 49.71 -13.20 -1.35
CA ARG A 454 49.69 -14.07 -2.54
C ARG A 454 48.31 -14.62 -2.87
N LEU A 455 47.51 -14.94 -1.84
CA LEU A 455 46.17 -15.52 -1.99
C LEU A 455 45.19 -14.52 -2.64
N CYS A 456 45.41 -13.22 -2.44
CA CYS A 456 44.59 -12.15 -3.00
C CYS A 456 45.48 -10.97 -3.40
N CYS A 457 46.19 -11.13 -4.51
CA CYS A 457 47.16 -10.16 -5.03
C CYS A 457 46.65 -9.45 -6.30
N PRO A 458 45.86 -8.35 -6.18
CA PRO A 458 45.51 -7.52 -7.32
C PRO A 458 46.75 -6.92 -7.98
N VAL A 459 46.84 -7.01 -9.32
CA VAL A 459 47.93 -6.41 -10.10
C VAL A 459 48.02 -4.89 -9.87
N ALA A 460 46.89 -4.24 -9.58
CA ALA A 460 46.82 -2.81 -9.25
C ALA A 460 47.63 -2.42 -7.99
N LEU A 461 47.93 -3.38 -7.09
CA LEU A 461 48.72 -3.13 -5.88
C LEU A 461 50.23 -3.22 -6.08
N ALA A 462 50.71 -3.56 -7.28
CA ALA A 462 52.14 -3.78 -7.51
C ALA A 462 53.00 -2.57 -7.06
N GLN A 463 52.56 -1.35 -7.38
CA GLN A 463 53.26 -0.13 -6.97
C GLN A 463 53.18 0.11 -5.45
N ASP A 464 51.99 0.01 -4.87
CA ASP A 464 51.78 0.26 -3.44
C ASP A 464 52.56 -0.74 -2.56
N VAL A 465 52.58 -2.01 -2.96
CA VAL A 465 53.32 -3.08 -2.28
C VAL A 465 54.83 -2.88 -2.41
N THR A 466 55.30 -2.50 -3.60
CA THR A 466 56.71 -2.21 -3.84
C THR A 466 57.17 -1.02 -3.01
N GLY A 467 56.44 0.10 -3.04
CA GLY A 467 56.76 1.28 -2.23
C GLY A 467 56.72 1.01 -0.73
N THR A 468 55.76 0.21 -0.25
CA THR A 468 55.71 -0.19 1.17
C THR A 468 56.94 -1.01 1.58
N LEU A 469 57.42 -1.91 0.71
CA LEU A 469 58.63 -2.70 0.95
C LEU A 469 59.89 -1.82 0.92
N GLU A 470 59.98 -0.90 -0.05
CA GLU A 470 61.08 0.07 -0.14
C GLU A 470 61.15 0.94 1.13
N ASP A 471 60.03 1.49 1.57
CA ASP A 471 59.94 2.26 2.81
C ASP A 471 60.38 1.46 4.03
N ALA A 472 60.03 0.16 4.08
CA ALA A 472 60.45 -0.73 5.15
C ALA A 472 61.97 -0.98 5.14
N LEU A 473 62.55 -1.22 3.97
CA LEU A 473 64.00 -1.42 3.81
C LEU A 473 64.78 -0.13 4.14
N VAL A 474 64.26 1.04 3.75
CA VAL A 474 64.83 2.34 4.13
C VAL A 474 64.75 2.55 5.64
N LYS A 475 63.64 2.18 6.29
CA LYS A 475 63.53 2.23 7.76
C LYS A 475 64.54 1.29 8.41
N VAL A 476 64.62 0.03 8.00
CA VAL A 476 65.61 -0.95 8.49
C VAL A 476 67.03 -0.44 8.33
N THR A 477 67.36 0.17 7.18
CA THR A 477 68.67 0.79 6.95
C THR A 477 68.97 1.89 7.97
N LYS A 478 68.00 2.76 8.27
CA LYS A 478 68.15 3.80 9.31
C LYS A 478 68.36 3.20 10.70
N ILE A 479 67.72 2.07 11.01
CA ILE A 479 67.88 1.35 12.28
C ILE A 479 69.30 0.80 12.40
N ILE A 480 69.80 0.14 11.34
CA ILE A 480 71.16 -0.39 11.26
C ILE A 480 72.20 0.74 11.45
N LEU A 481 71.98 1.89 10.80
CA LEU A 481 72.85 3.06 10.95
C LEU A 481 72.80 3.67 12.35
N ALA A 482 71.63 3.68 12.99
CA ALA A 482 71.49 4.16 14.37
C ALA A 482 72.23 3.25 15.35
N PHE A 483 72.15 1.93 15.15
CA PHE A 483 72.91 0.94 15.92
C PHE A 483 74.43 1.14 15.76
N HIS A 484 74.92 1.28 14.51
CA HIS A 484 76.34 1.59 14.26
C HIS A 484 76.78 2.85 15.01
N ARG A 485 76.03 3.96 14.92
CA ARG A 485 76.38 5.21 15.60
C ARG A 485 76.40 5.10 17.13
N ALA A 486 75.58 4.21 17.70
CA ALA A 486 75.53 3.99 19.14
C ALA A 486 76.72 3.14 19.64
N GLU A 487 77.16 2.17 18.84
CA GLU A 487 78.16 1.16 19.25
C GLU A 487 79.55 1.32 18.59
N GLU A 488 79.72 2.23 17.63
CA GLU A 488 80.98 2.45 16.88
C GLU A 488 82.19 2.73 17.80
N ALA A 489 81.97 3.39 18.96
CA ALA A 489 83.02 3.64 19.94
C ALA A 489 83.35 2.43 20.84
N ALA A 490 82.49 1.41 20.86
CA ALA A 490 82.58 0.23 21.71
C ALA A 490 83.01 -1.04 20.95
N PHE A 491 83.00 -1.03 19.61
CA PHE A 491 83.38 -2.20 18.82
C PHE A 491 84.85 -2.59 18.96
N SER A 492 85.08 -3.88 19.15
CA SER A 492 86.35 -4.53 18.86
C SER A 492 86.58 -4.67 17.35
N SER A 493 87.83 -4.86 16.91
CA SER A 493 88.15 -5.03 15.49
C SER A 493 87.41 -6.21 14.83
N GLY A 494 87.12 -7.28 15.59
CA GLY A 494 86.35 -8.42 15.10
C GLY A 494 84.84 -8.15 14.99
N GLU A 495 84.26 -7.37 15.91
CA GLU A 495 82.86 -6.94 15.83
C GLU A 495 82.63 -5.96 14.68
N GLN A 496 83.61 -5.11 14.38
CA GLN A 496 83.56 -4.22 13.23
C GLN A 496 83.56 -4.99 11.90
N GLU A 497 84.35 -6.05 11.76
CA GLU A 497 84.32 -6.95 10.59
C GLU A 497 82.98 -7.70 10.49
N LEU A 498 82.43 -8.19 11.60
CA LEU A 498 81.11 -8.83 11.63
C LEU A 498 79.98 -7.88 11.27
N PHE A 499 80.05 -6.61 11.69
CA PHE A 499 79.06 -5.60 11.33
C PHE A 499 79.13 -5.24 9.84
N VAL A 500 80.33 -5.19 9.27
CA VAL A 500 80.52 -5.04 7.81
C VAL A 500 79.90 -6.24 7.08
N GLN A 501 80.15 -7.47 7.57
CA GLN A 501 79.53 -8.68 7.01
C GLN A 501 78.00 -8.63 7.10
N PHE A 502 77.44 -8.20 8.24
CA PHE A 502 76.00 -7.99 8.41
C PHE A 502 75.43 -7.03 7.36
N CYS A 503 76.08 -5.89 7.13
CA CYS A 503 75.66 -4.92 6.11
C CYS A 503 75.77 -5.47 4.68
N THR A 504 76.81 -6.28 4.39
CA THR A 504 76.94 -6.94 3.09
C THR A 504 75.85 -7.98 2.87
N VAL A 505 75.51 -8.80 3.87
CA VAL A 505 74.43 -9.80 3.77
C VAL A 505 73.06 -9.13 3.62
N PHE A 506 72.83 -8.00 4.30
CA PHE A 506 71.62 -7.20 4.10
C PHE A 506 71.46 -6.73 2.64
N LEU A 507 72.52 -6.20 2.02
CA LEU A 507 72.45 -5.64 0.67
C LEU A 507 72.58 -6.66 -0.46
N GLU A 508 73.42 -7.68 -0.30
CA GLU A 508 73.76 -8.62 -1.38
C GLU A 508 72.91 -9.90 -1.34
N ASP A 509 72.42 -10.31 -0.17
CA ASP A 509 71.61 -11.52 -0.03
C ASP A 509 70.13 -11.20 0.22
N LEU A 510 69.83 -10.38 1.23
CA LEU A 510 68.45 -10.14 1.65
C LEU A 510 67.65 -9.31 0.63
N VAL A 511 68.14 -8.11 0.26
CA VAL A 511 67.43 -7.23 -0.67
C VAL A 511 67.19 -7.89 -2.04
N PRO A 512 68.19 -8.54 -2.68
CA PRO A 512 67.97 -9.21 -3.97
C PRO A 512 67.06 -10.44 -3.84
N TYR A 513 67.04 -11.13 -2.69
CA TYR A 513 66.09 -12.20 -2.43
C TYR A 513 64.65 -11.68 -2.33
N LEU A 514 64.42 -10.62 -1.55
CA LEU A 514 63.10 -9.98 -1.43
C LEU A 514 62.59 -9.46 -2.79
N ASN A 515 63.49 -8.89 -3.59
CA ASN A 515 63.18 -8.43 -4.94
C ASN A 515 62.79 -9.59 -5.88
N ARG A 516 63.46 -10.76 -5.78
CA ARG A 516 63.04 -11.98 -6.49
C ARG A 516 61.66 -12.46 -6.02
N CYS A 517 61.37 -12.41 -4.72
CA CYS A 517 60.03 -12.74 -4.20
C CYS A 517 58.95 -11.79 -4.75
N LEU A 518 59.24 -10.49 -4.81
CA LEU A 518 58.36 -9.47 -5.38
C LEU A 518 58.07 -9.72 -6.87
N GLN A 519 59.08 -10.10 -7.66
CA GLN A 519 58.92 -10.45 -9.07
C GLN A 519 58.13 -11.75 -9.28
N VAL A 520 58.13 -12.67 -8.32
CA VAL A 520 57.27 -13.86 -8.34
C VAL A 520 55.83 -13.52 -7.98
N LEU A 521 55.61 -12.58 -7.05
CA LEU A 521 54.27 -12.06 -6.72
C LEU A 521 53.67 -11.23 -7.86
N PHE A 522 54.50 -10.42 -8.53
CA PHE A 522 54.13 -9.57 -9.65
C PHE A 522 55.04 -9.84 -10.85
N PRO A 523 54.73 -10.86 -11.67
CA PRO A 523 55.53 -11.19 -12.84
C PRO A 523 55.65 -9.97 -13.79
N PRO A 524 56.87 -9.54 -14.16
CA PRO A 524 57.07 -8.38 -15.04
C PRO A 524 56.36 -8.52 -16.39
N ALA A 525 56.26 -9.75 -16.90
CA ALA A 525 55.53 -10.06 -18.14
C ALA A 525 54.02 -9.79 -18.00
N GLN A 526 53.43 -10.10 -16.84
CA GLN A 526 52.01 -9.87 -16.57
C GLN A 526 51.72 -8.38 -16.38
N LEU A 527 52.60 -7.65 -15.68
CA LEU A 527 52.51 -6.19 -15.54
C LEU A 527 52.59 -5.47 -16.88
N ALA A 528 53.57 -5.86 -17.71
CA ALA A 528 53.77 -5.34 -19.06
C ALA A 528 52.51 -5.57 -19.92
N GLN A 529 51.92 -6.77 -19.84
CA GLN A 529 50.68 -7.10 -20.54
C GLN A 529 49.48 -6.24 -20.08
N THR A 530 49.30 -6.04 -18.78
CA THR A 530 48.19 -5.23 -18.26
C THR A 530 48.31 -3.75 -18.58
N LEU A 531 49.54 -3.25 -18.72
CA LEU A 531 49.82 -1.86 -19.11
C LEU A 531 49.82 -1.68 -20.64
N GLY A 532 49.87 -2.76 -21.41
CA GLY A 532 49.94 -2.73 -22.88
C GLY A 532 51.31 -2.31 -23.42
N ILE A 533 52.39 -2.54 -22.67
CA ILE A 533 53.75 -2.05 -22.94
C ILE A 533 54.70 -3.26 -23.09
N PRO A 534 55.74 -3.22 -23.95
CA PRO A 534 56.75 -4.27 -23.98
C PRO A 534 57.55 -4.35 -22.66
N PRO A 535 57.93 -5.54 -22.18
CA PRO A 535 58.59 -5.72 -20.88
C PRO A 535 59.94 -4.97 -20.76
N THR A 536 60.59 -4.67 -21.89
CA THR A 536 61.82 -3.87 -21.94
C THR A 536 61.62 -2.39 -21.58
N GLN A 537 60.38 -1.90 -21.61
CA GLN A 537 60.04 -0.53 -21.27
C GLN A 537 59.43 -0.40 -19.86
N LEU A 538 59.26 -1.50 -19.11
CA LEU A 538 58.65 -1.48 -17.78
C LEU A 538 59.42 -0.56 -16.82
N SER A 539 60.75 -0.56 -16.88
CA SER A 539 61.63 0.31 -16.06
C SER A 539 61.48 1.81 -16.34
N LYS A 540 60.88 2.20 -17.48
CA LYS A 540 60.63 3.62 -17.81
C LYS A 540 59.38 4.19 -17.15
N TYR A 541 58.48 3.34 -16.65
CA TYR A 541 57.20 3.73 -16.05
C TYR A 541 57.20 3.61 -14.52
N GLY A 542 58.39 3.54 -13.91
CA GLY A 542 58.60 3.37 -12.47
C GLY A 542 59.11 1.98 -12.12
N ASN A 543 59.63 1.82 -10.89
CA ASN A 543 60.12 0.54 -10.37
C ASN A 543 58.94 -0.39 -9.98
N LEU A 544 58.08 -0.72 -10.95
CA LEU A 544 56.90 -1.56 -10.74
C LEU A 544 57.32 -3.01 -10.49
N GLY A 545 57.20 -3.49 -9.26
CA GLY A 545 57.60 -4.85 -8.90
C GLY A 545 59.13 -5.03 -8.83
N HIS A 546 59.87 -3.94 -8.64
CA HIS A 546 61.32 -3.96 -8.43
C HIS A 546 61.71 -2.98 -7.33
N VAL A 547 62.58 -3.39 -6.40
CA VAL A 547 63.08 -2.49 -5.34
C VAL A 547 64.26 -1.68 -5.88
N ASP A 548 64.27 -0.36 -5.66
CA ASP A 548 65.43 0.47 -5.97
C ASP A 548 66.59 0.21 -4.98
N ILE A 549 67.55 -0.61 -5.42
CA ILE A 549 68.73 -0.97 -4.62
C ILE A 549 69.59 0.27 -4.33
N ILE A 550 69.59 1.28 -5.20
CA ILE A 550 70.42 2.48 -5.06
C ILE A 550 69.99 3.29 -3.84
N LEU A 551 68.68 3.43 -3.61
CA LEU A 551 68.11 4.15 -2.45
C LEU A 551 68.52 3.53 -1.11
N ILE A 552 68.77 2.22 -1.08
CA ILE A 552 69.13 1.45 0.12
C ILE A 552 70.66 1.40 0.30
N GLN A 553 71.41 1.36 -0.80
CA GLN A 553 72.87 1.27 -0.80
C GLN A 553 73.56 2.61 -0.49
N GLU A 554 73.04 3.75 -0.99
CA GLU A 554 73.63 5.08 -0.76
C GLU A 554 73.89 5.40 0.72
N PRO A 555 72.95 5.16 1.66
CA PRO A 555 73.18 5.39 3.08
C PRO A 555 74.21 4.47 3.73
N LEU A 556 74.47 3.28 3.19
CA LEU A 556 75.40 2.29 3.74
C LEU A 556 76.80 2.33 3.09
N ALA A 557 76.96 3.11 2.00
CA ALA A 557 78.17 3.17 1.19
C ALA A 557 79.44 3.57 1.96
N PHE A 558 79.31 4.24 3.11
CA PHE A 558 80.44 4.65 3.95
C PHE A 558 80.97 3.54 4.88
N ILE A 559 80.16 2.50 5.13
CA ILE A 559 80.48 1.37 6.03
C ILE A 559 81.01 0.17 5.22
N LEU A 560 80.53 0.00 3.99
CA LEU A 560 80.89 -1.12 3.14
C LEU A 560 82.33 -1.00 2.63
N PRO A 561 83.05 -2.13 2.45
CA PRO A 561 84.34 -2.12 1.78
C PRO A 561 84.16 -1.56 0.37
N LYS A 562 85.07 -0.66 -0.05
CA LYS A 562 85.08 -0.11 -1.42
C LYS A 562 85.13 -1.28 -2.39
N ARG A 563 84.01 -1.57 -3.05
CA ARG A 563 83.94 -2.63 -4.06
C ARG A 563 84.81 -2.20 -5.25
N GLU A 564 85.90 -2.93 -5.50
CA GLU A 564 86.48 -2.97 -6.84
C GLU A 564 85.40 -3.47 -7.79
N VAL A 565 85.20 -2.74 -8.88
CA VAL A 565 84.19 -3.01 -9.90
C VAL A 565 84.57 -4.31 -10.61
N VAL A 566 84.12 -5.45 -10.09
CA VAL A 566 84.04 -6.68 -10.87
C VAL A 566 82.78 -6.56 -11.71
N PHE A 567 82.96 -6.22 -12.98
CA PHE A 567 81.93 -6.33 -14.00
C PHE A 567 81.38 -7.76 -14.02
N SER A 568 80.19 -7.98 -13.46
CA SER A 568 79.37 -9.14 -13.78
C SER A 568 78.81 -8.95 -15.19
N LEU A 569 79.56 -9.47 -16.16
CA LEU A 569 79.08 -9.74 -17.51
C LEU A 569 78.06 -10.89 -17.43
N ASP A 570 76.78 -10.59 -17.28
CA ASP A 570 75.73 -11.61 -17.53
C ASP A 570 74.47 -11.07 -18.25
N ASP A 571 74.44 -9.79 -18.64
CA ASP A 571 73.36 -9.22 -19.47
C ASP A 571 73.72 -9.05 -20.97
N LYS A 572 74.86 -9.59 -21.41
CA LYS A 572 75.30 -9.47 -22.82
C LYS A 572 75.54 -10.77 -23.58
N GLU A 573 75.42 -11.95 -22.95
CA GLU A 573 75.72 -13.22 -23.61
C GLU A 573 74.51 -14.01 -24.15
N LEU A 574 73.32 -13.40 -24.19
CA LEU A 574 72.17 -13.96 -24.94
C LEU A 574 71.90 -13.27 -26.29
N ALA A 575 72.65 -12.20 -26.63
CA ALA A 575 72.43 -11.40 -27.84
C ALA A 575 73.52 -11.55 -28.92
N SER A 576 74.60 -12.34 -28.70
CA SER A 576 75.75 -12.39 -29.63
C SER A 576 76.05 -13.78 -30.23
N LYS A 577 75.08 -14.70 -30.24
CA LYS A 577 75.19 -15.96 -31.00
C LYS A 577 73.94 -16.19 -31.83
N LEU A 578 73.68 -15.33 -32.82
CA LEU A 578 72.73 -15.61 -33.91
C LEU A 578 72.86 -14.62 -35.07
N THR A 579 74.08 -14.22 -35.45
CA THR A 579 74.32 -13.53 -36.73
C THR A 579 75.71 -13.86 -37.24
N ASP A 580 75.84 -15.02 -37.89
CA ASP A 580 76.88 -15.21 -38.90
C ASP A 580 76.34 -16.17 -39.95
N SER A 581 75.71 -15.58 -40.98
CA SER A 581 75.57 -16.07 -42.37
C SER A 581 74.37 -15.41 -43.04
N ALA A 582 74.62 -14.28 -43.71
CA ALA A 582 73.78 -13.86 -44.84
C ALA A 582 74.70 -13.27 -45.92
N PRO A 583 74.68 -13.79 -47.17
CA PRO A 583 75.36 -13.16 -48.30
C PRO A 583 74.61 -11.91 -48.76
N GLN A 584 75.38 -10.90 -49.19
CA GLN A 584 74.94 -9.58 -49.66
C GLN A 584 74.12 -9.58 -50.97
N PRO A 585 73.35 -8.49 -51.23
CA PRO A 585 72.55 -8.24 -52.43
C PRO A 585 73.31 -7.40 -53.48
N PRO A 586 72.66 -7.03 -54.60
CA PRO A 586 72.80 -5.66 -55.14
C PRO A 586 71.41 -5.01 -55.32
N ALA A 587 71.20 -3.80 -54.80
CA ALA A 587 71.39 -2.49 -55.45
C ALA A 587 70.26 -2.21 -56.48
N GLU A 588 69.56 -1.08 -56.55
CA GLU A 588 69.87 0.31 -56.20
C GLU A 588 68.61 1.08 -55.76
N GLU A 589 68.90 2.07 -54.92
CA GLU A 589 68.19 3.28 -54.50
C GLU A 589 67.77 4.23 -55.66
N PRO A 590 67.19 5.43 -55.41
CA PRO A 590 66.06 5.78 -54.54
C PRO A 590 65.06 6.74 -55.25
N ILE A 591 64.05 7.25 -54.53
CA ILE A 591 63.75 8.70 -54.31
C ILE A 591 62.25 9.03 -54.15
N LEU A 592 61.97 9.49 -52.92
CA LEU A 592 61.03 10.52 -52.43
C LEU A 592 59.51 10.47 -52.65
N GLY A 593 58.82 10.72 -51.52
CA GLY A 593 57.67 11.63 -51.43
C GLY A 593 56.43 10.97 -50.82
N SER A 594 56.26 10.97 -49.50
CA SER A 594 55.62 12.04 -48.70
C SER A 594 54.08 11.93 -48.63
N ALA A 595 53.60 12.02 -47.37
CA ALA A 595 52.27 12.44 -46.91
C ALA A 595 51.09 11.48 -47.17
N ALA A 596 50.53 10.84 -46.15
CA ALA A 596 49.68 11.38 -45.08
C ALA A 596 48.17 11.45 -45.46
N ALA A 597 47.40 10.76 -44.60
CA ALA A 597 46.09 11.14 -44.09
C ALA A 597 44.88 11.19 -45.04
N ALA A 598 44.03 10.19 -44.81
CA ALA A 598 42.66 10.35 -44.31
C ALA A 598 41.48 10.28 -45.28
N CYS A 599 40.44 9.61 -44.74
CA CYS A 599 39.02 9.67 -45.05
C CYS A 599 38.49 8.83 -46.21
N HIS A 600 38.07 7.61 -45.85
CA HIS A 600 36.96 6.91 -46.50
C HIS A 600 35.62 7.58 -46.15
N ALA A 601 34.83 7.87 -47.18
CA ALA A 601 33.38 8.03 -47.10
C ALA A 601 32.74 7.33 -48.31
N GLY A 602 31.78 6.44 -48.03
CA GLY A 602 30.63 6.16 -48.90
C GLY A 602 30.83 5.20 -50.08
N GLY A 603 30.05 4.10 -50.09
CA GLY A 603 29.81 3.30 -51.29
C GLY A 603 29.18 1.92 -50.99
N PRO A 604 27.96 1.62 -51.48
CA PRO A 604 27.22 0.37 -51.27
C PRO A 604 27.36 -0.61 -52.45
N GLU A 605 27.11 -1.91 -52.22
CA GLU A 605 26.89 -2.97 -53.24
C GLU A 605 25.84 -3.94 -52.63
N GLU A 606 24.65 -4.23 -53.19
CA GLU A 606 24.30 -5.06 -54.38
C GLU A 606 25.17 -6.34 -54.48
N MET A 607 24.75 -7.57 -54.76
CA MET A 607 23.55 -8.29 -55.21
C MET A 607 23.88 -9.80 -54.92
N GLU A 608 22.95 -10.72 -54.67
CA GLU A 608 22.55 -11.83 -55.57
C GLU A 608 21.78 -12.86 -54.69
N THR A 609 20.48 -13.10 -54.84
CA THR A 609 19.79 -14.09 -55.72
C THR A 609 20.30 -15.53 -55.66
N VAL A 610 19.50 -16.45 -55.07
CA VAL A 610 19.15 -17.83 -55.55
C VAL A 610 17.92 -18.27 -54.73
N GLU A 611 16.69 -18.23 -55.26
CA GLU A 611 15.97 -19.30 -55.99
C GLU A 611 15.22 -20.31 -55.09
N SER A 612 13.91 -20.43 -55.34
CA SER A 612 12.94 -21.30 -54.64
C SER A 612 12.87 -22.70 -55.28
N PRO A 613 12.18 -23.66 -54.64
CA PRO A 613 10.94 -24.11 -55.29
C PRO A 613 9.76 -24.41 -54.34
N GLN A 614 8.57 -24.24 -54.93
CA GLN A 614 7.24 -24.56 -54.42
C GLN A 614 7.02 -26.08 -54.24
N GLY A 615 6.07 -26.47 -53.37
CA GLY A 615 5.45 -27.80 -53.50
C GLY A 615 4.55 -28.31 -52.37
N LYS A 616 3.26 -27.89 -52.38
CA LYS A 616 2.03 -28.68 -52.11
C LYS A 616 1.76 -29.34 -50.73
N LEU A 617 0.67 -28.85 -50.11
CA LEU A 617 -0.58 -29.55 -49.76
C LEU A 617 -0.51 -30.99 -49.19
N ARG A 618 -1.00 -31.17 -47.95
CA ARG A 618 -2.14 -32.07 -47.66
C ARG A 618 -2.72 -31.91 -46.25
N GLU A 619 -4.05 -31.76 -46.20
CA GLU A 619 -4.94 -32.09 -45.09
C GLU A 619 -4.93 -33.61 -44.79
N GLY A 620 -5.32 -34.00 -43.57
CA GLY A 620 -5.77 -35.35 -43.27
C GLY A 620 -5.69 -35.71 -41.78
N GLY A 621 -6.84 -35.85 -41.12
CA GLY A 621 -6.98 -35.98 -39.67
C GLY A 621 -6.52 -37.29 -39.02
N ALA A 622 -6.34 -37.21 -37.70
CA ALA A 622 -6.97 -38.06 -36.68
C ALA A 622 -6.96 -37.28 -35.36
#